data_AF-A0A3R6J9C2-F1
#
_entry.id   AF-A0A3R6J9C2-F1
#
_cell.length_a   1.000
_cell.length_b   1.000
_cell.length_c   1.000
_cell.angle_alpha   90.00
_cell.angle_beta   90.00
_cell.angle_gamma   90.00
#
_symmetry.space_group_name_H-M   'P 1'
#
loop_
_entity.id
_entity.type
_entity.pdbx_description
1 polymer ?
#
loop_
_entity_poly.entity_id
_entity_poly.type
_entity_poly.pdbx_seq_one_letter_code
_entity_poly.pdbx_strand_id
1 'polypeptide(L)'
;MKTKFYSFRLVRFLLAIAICLHVCGSNVFAQTVESYVVLDNAAGTLTFKHDANKPAGAFSLNEGDTFPAWYDGGYDGDGNEYNKNNIKKVVFDTSFANARPTNCYAWFYMCRDLTIIEGLEYFNTEKVTDMTGMFDGCSSLTSLDVSNFESTYKKCLREE
;
A
#
# COMPACT_ATOMS: atom_id res chain seq x y z
N MET A 1 59.27 -29.93 -27.70
CA MET A 1 58.14 -29.82 -26.75
C MET A 1 58.36 -28.56 -25.91
N LYS A 2 57.69 -27.44 -26.23
CA LYS A 2 57.86 -26.15 -25.52
C LYS A 2 56.64 -25.90 -24.65
N THR A 3 56.76 -26.14 -23.36
CA THR A 3 55.76 -25.81 -22.34
C THR A 3 55.75 -24.29 -22.13
N LYS A 4 54.62 -23.65 -22.41
CA LYS A 4 54.42 -22.21 -22.16
C LYS A 4 54.31 -21.99 -20.65
N PHE A 5 55.31 -21.35 -20.07
CA PHE A 5 55.25 -20.81 -18.72
C PHE A 5 54.21 -19.67 -18.68
N TYR A 6 53.05 -19.93 -18.08
CA TYR A 6 52.19 -18.84 -17.63
C TYR A 6 52.92 -18.09 -16.52
N SER A 7 53.15 -16.79 -16.73
CA SER A 7 53.83 -15.93 -15.76
C SER A 7 53.05 -15.90 -14.45
N PHE A 8 53.73 -16.17 -13.33
CA PHE A 8 53.19 -16.11 -11.98
C PHE A 8 52.54 -14.75 -11.64
N ARG A 9 52.91 -13.69 -12.37
CA ARG A 9 52.29 -12.37 -12.27
C ARG A 9 50.88 -12.31 -12.87
N LEU A 10 50.59 -13.08 -13.92
CA LEU A 10 49.25 -13.16 -14.54
C LEU A 10 48.26 -13.95 -13.66
N VAL A 11 48.70 -15.04 -13.02
CA VAL A 11 47.83 -15.85 -12.15
C VAL A 11 47.42 -15.07 -10.89
N ARG A 12 48.31 -14.25 -10.33
CA ARG A 12 48.01 -13.36 -9.20
C ARG A 12 47.11 -12.19 -9.55
N PHE A 13 47.20 -11.66 -10.77
CA PHE A 13 46.29 -10.62 -11.26
C PHE A 13 44.86 -11.17 -11.46
N LEU A 14 44.73 -12.39 -11.99
CA LEU A 14 43.43 -13.04 -12.15
C LEU A 14 42.79 -13.43 -10.82
N LEU A 15 43.58 -13.84 -9.82
CA LEU A 15 43.07 -14.15 -8.48
C LEU A 15 42.61 -12.89 -7.71
N ALA A 16 43.29 -11.75 -7.90
CA ALA A 16 42.90 -10.47 -7.27
C ALA A 16 41.59 -9.91 -7.84
N ILE A 17 41.33 -10.08 -9.14
CA ILE A 17 40.07 -9.66 -9.78
C ILE A 17 38.90 -10.54 -9.28
N ALA A 18 39.13 -11.84 -9.07
CA ALA A 18 38.11 -12.75 -8.53
C ALA A 18 37.72 -12.46 -7.07
N ILE A 19 38.64 -11.94 -6.26
CA ILE A 19 38.36 -11.54 -4.86
C ILE A 19 37.61 -10.21 -4.81
N CYS A 20 37.90 -9.25 -5.70
CA CYS A 20 37.11 -8.00 -5.80
C CYS A 20 35.66 -8.24 -6.27
N LEU A 21 35.40 -9.28 -7.06
CA LEU A 21 34.04 -9.68 -7.43
C LEU A 21 33.25 -10.33 -6.28
N HIS A 22 33.91 -10.87 -5.26
CA HIS A 22 33.25 -11.40 -4.06
C HIS A 22 32.99 -10.33 -2.98
N VAL A 23 33.53 -9.12 -3.13
CA VAL A 23 33.22 -7.95 -2.30
C VAL A 23 32.29 -6.97 -3.04
N CYS A 24 31.54 -7.46 -4.03
CA CYS A 24 30.27 -6.85 -4.39
C CYS A 24 29.14 -7.62 -3.68
N GLY A 25 29.30 -7.80 -2.37
CA GLY A 25 28.15 -7.90 -1.50
C GLY A 25 27.43 -6.58 -1.64
N SER A 26 26.49 -6.52 -2.57
CA SER A 26 25.48 -5.48 -2.63
C SER A 26 25.03 -5.27 -1.20
N ASN A 27 25.33 -4.10 -0.64
CA ASN A 27 24.55 -3.58 0.47
C ASN A 27 23.11 -3.56 -0.06
N VAL A 28 22.40 -4.66 0.16
CA VAL A 28 20.95 -4.68 0.07
C VAL A 28 20.55 -3.78 1.23
N PHE A 29 20.46 -2.47 0.97
CA PHE A 29 19.65 -1.62 1.81
C PHE A 29 18.31 -2.34 1.89
N ALA A 30 17.95 -2.83 3.08
CA ALA A 30 16.62 -3.36 3.30
C ALA A 30 15.65 -2.27 2.85
N GLN A 31 14.90 -2.55 1.77
CA GLN A 31 13.86 -1.65 1.32
C GLN A 31 12.88 -1.47 2.49
N THR A 32 12.52 -0.22 2.76
CA THR A 32 11.57 0.12 3.81
C THR A 32 10.22 -0.49 3.45
N VAL A 33 9.65 -1.26 4.38
CA VAL A 33 8.28 -1.72 4.26
C VAL A 33 7.37 -0.53 4.53
N GLU A 34 6.49 -0.21 3.58
CA GLU A 34 5.63 0.95 3.64
C GLU A 34 4.19 0.56 3.34
N SER A 35 3.23 1.24 3.96
CA SER A 35 1.83 1.18 3.55
C SER A 35 1.59 2.16 2.40
N TYR A 36 0.93 1.69 1.35
CA TYR A 36 0.62 2.52 0.18
C TYR A 36 -0.62 2.04 -0.55
N VAL A 37 -1.12 2.90 -1.44
CA VAL A 37 -2.32 2.65 -2.23
C VAL A 37 -2.00 2.82 -3.72
N VAL A 38 -2.47 1.88 -4.53
CA VAL A 38 -2.34 1.92 -5.99
C VAL A 38 -3.73 2.07 -6.59
N LEU A 39 -3.91 3.08 -7.44
CA LEU A 39 -5.13 3.26 -8.22
C LEU A 39 -4.89 2.75 -9.65
N ASP A 40 -5.64 1.73 -10.03
CA ASP A 40 -5.81 1.33 -11.42
C ASP A 40 -7.02 2.08 -12.00
N ASN A 41 -6.75 3.16 -12.74
CA ASN A 41 -7.78 3.99 -13.36
C ASN A 41 -8.59 3.25 -14.43
N ALA A 42 -7.99 2.30 -15.13
CA ALA A 42 -8.69 1.54 -16.17
C ALA A 42 -9.69 0.57 -15.54
N ALA A 43 -9.30 -0.07 -14.44
CA ALA A 43 -10.17 -0.97 -13.68
C ALA A 43 -11.08 -0.26 -12.67
N GLY A 44 -10.83 1.00 -12.33
CA GLY A 44 -11.48 1.68 -11.20
C GLY A 44 -11.22 0.97 -9.88
N THR A 45 -10.01 0.42 -9.71
CA THR A 45 -9.65 -0.41 -8.54
C THR A 45 -8.61 0.28 -7.68
N LEU A 46 -8.92 0.44 -6.40
CA LEU A 46 -8.02 1.01 -5.40
C LEU A 46 -7.47 -0.12 -4.52
N THR A 47 -6.15 -0.36 -4.56
CA THR A 47 -5.50 -1.49 -3.86
C THR A 47 -4.58 -0.99 -2.75
N PHE A 48 -4.85 -1.39 -1.52
CA PHE A 48 -4.03 -1.13 -0.33
C PHE A 48 -3.00 -2.24 -0.14
N LYS A 49 -1.74 -1.86 0.07
CA LYS A 49 -0.61 -2.79 0.23
C LYS A 49 0.32 -2.34 1.35
N HIS A 50 1.05 -3.30 1.91
CA HIS A 50 2.09 -3.04 2.92
C HIS A 50 3.28 -3.98 2.70
N ASP A 51 4.21 -3.52 1.87
CA ASP A 51 5.42 -4.27 1.52
C ASP A 51 6.54 -3.31 1.09
N ALA A 52 7.69 -3.87 0.70
CA ALA A 52 8.89 -3.10 0.35
C ALA A 52 8.95 -2.66 -1.13
N ASN A 53 7.93 -3.02 -1.93
CA ASN A 53 7.85 -2.84 -3.38
C ASN A 53 6.88 -1.72 -3.78
N LYS A 54 6.87 -0.61 -3.02
CA LYS A 54 6.06 0.56 -3.34
C LYS A 54 6.42 1.10 -4.74
N PRO A 55 5.50 1.05 -5.72
CA PRO A 55 5.80 1.55 -7.05
C PRO A 55 5.80 3.09 -7.06
N ALA A 56 6.52 3.68 -8.02
CA ALA A 56 6.44 5.12 -8.27
C ALA A 56 4.99 5.51 -8.61
N GLY A 57 4.50 6.59 -7.99
CA GLY A 57 3.12 7.05 -8.16
C GLY A 57 2.09 6.39 -7.25
N ALA A 58 2.47 5.44 -6.40
CA ALA A 58 1.59 4.98 -5.34
C ALA A 58 1.34 6.09 -4.31
N PHE A 59 0.12 6.17 -3.80
CA PHE A 59 -0.26 7.12 -2.77
C PHE A 59 0.20 6.63 -1.40
N SER A 60 0.70 7.54 -0.57
CA SER A 60 0.82 7.28 0.87
C SER A 60 -0.56 7.34 1.53
N LEU A 61 -0.72 6.65 2.66
CA LEU A 61 -1.89 6.85 3.52
C LEU A 61 -1.90 8.29 4.08
N ASN A 62 -3.08 8.90 4.19
CA ASN A 62 -3.23 10.21 4.81
C ASN A 62 -3.04 10.16 6.32
N GLU A 63 -2.65 11.31 6.87
CA GLU A 63 -2.48 11.53 8.31
C GLU A 63 -3.30 12.76 8.74
N GLY A 64 -3.81 12.74 9.96
CA GLY A 64 -4.69 13.80 10.47
C GLY A 64 -5.95 14.01 9.61
N ASP A 65 -6.57 15.18 9.73
CA ASP A 65 -7.86 15.49 9.09
C ASP A 65 -7.67 15.92 7.61
N THR A 66 -6.82 15.20 6.87
CA THR A 66 -6.51 15.48 5.47
C THR A 66 -7.20 14.47 4.56
N PHE A 67 -7.80 14.94 3.47
CA PHE A 67 -8.33 14.03 2.44
C PHE A 67 -7.22 13.13 1.89
N PRO A 68 -7.52 11.86 1.55
CA PRO A 68 -6.52 10.98 0.97
C PRO A 68 -6.06 11.47 -0.40
N ALA A 69 -4.82 11.19 -0.76
CA ALA A 69 -4.25 11.65 -2.03
C ALA A 69 -4.94 11.04 -3.28
N TRP A 70 -5.71 9.97 -3.12
CA TRP A 70 -6.56 9.38 -4.16
C TRP A 70 -7.98 9.95 -4.19
N TYR A 71 -8.27 11.01 -3.43
CA TYR A 71 -9.47 11.81 -3.61
C TYR A 71 -9.23 12.86 -4.69
N ASP A 72 -10.00 12.80 -5.78
CA ASP A 72 -10.07 13.88 -6.78
C ASP A 72 -11.50 14.41 -6.83
N GLY A 73 -11.77 15.48 -6.08
CA GLY A 73 -13.11 16.06 -5.96
C GLY A 73 -13.61 16.72 -7.24
N GLY A 74 -14.91 16.58 -7.51
CA GLY A 74 -15.61 17.20 -8.61
C GLY A 74 -17.08 17.43 -8.31
N TYR A 75 -17.76 18.20 -9.17
CA TYR A 75 -19.21 18.37 -9.16
C TYR A 75 -19.78 17.90 -10.50
N ASP A 76 -20.85 17.10 -10.45
CA ASP A 76 -21.56 16.68 -11.66
C ASP A 76 -22.37 17.84 -12.26
N GLY A 77 -23.05 17.58 -13.39
CA GLY A 77 -23.88 18.60 -14.06
C GLY A 77 -25.04 19.13 -13.21
N ASP A 78 -25.41 18.40 -12.17
CA ASP A 78 -26.48 18.73 -11.23
C ASP A 78 -25.94 19.41 -9.95
N GLY A 79 -24.62 19.61 -9.87
CA GLY A 79 -23.95 20.27 -8.73
C GLY A 79 -23.67 19.36 -7.53
N ASN A 80 -23.79 18.03 -7.68
CA ASN A 80 -23.52 17.11 -6.59
C ASN A 80 -22.04 16.70 -6.58
N GLU A 81 -21.40 16.65 -5.40
CA GLU A 81 -19.98 16.31 -5.22
C GLU A 81 -19.68 14.83 -5.48
N TYR A 82 -18.65 14.51 -6.27
CA TYR A 82 -18.21 13.15 -6.55
C TYR A 82 -16.68 13.02 -6.53
N ASN A 83 -16.18 11.81 -6.28
CA ASN A 83 -14.78 11.48 -6.54
C ASN A 83 -14.60 11.09 -8.02
N LYS A 84 -13.85 11.90 -8.77
CA LYS A 84 -13.56 11.72 -10.20
C LYS A 84 -12.77 10.47 -10.53
N ASN A 85 -12.07 9.89 -9.56
CA ASN A 85 -11.30 8.67 -9.77
C ASN A 85 -12.16 7.43 -10.04
N ASN A 86 -13.49 7.54 -10.01
CA ASN A 86 -14.44 6.48 -10.39
C ASN A 86 -14.06 5.11 -9.78
N ILE A 87 -13.85 5.12 -8.46
CA ILE A 87 -13.45 3.93 -7.72
C ILE A 87 -14.68 3.03 -7.60
N LYS A 88 -14.60 1.86 -8.23
CA LYS A 88 -15.65 0.82 -8.27
C LYS A 88 -15.37 -0.32 -7.32
N LYS A 89 -14.08 -0.56 -7.06
CA LYS A 89 -13.59 -1.68 -6.26
C LYS A 89 -12.46 -1.22 -5.36
N VAL A 90 -12.50 -1.67 -4.11
CA VAL A 90 -11.40 -1.56 -3.15
C VAL A 90 -10.86 -2.96 -2.85
N VAL A 91 -9.55 -3.08 -2.77
CA VAL A 91 -8.86 -4.32 -2.39
C VAL A 91 -7.88 -4.02 -1.28
N PHE A 92 -8.05 -4.67 -0.13
CA PHE A 92 -7.00 -4.79 0.87
C PHE A 92 -6.20 -6.06 0.56
N ASP A 93 -5.00 -5.88 0.00
CA ASP A 93 -4.13 -7.00 -0.33
C ASP A 93 -3.70 -7.75 0.95
N THR A 94 -3.42 -9.04 0.85
CA THR A 94 -2.92 -9.86 1.97
C THR A 94 -1.72 -9.24 2.70
N SER A 95 -0.84 -8.53 1.97
CA SER A 95 0.28 -7.76 2.53
C SER A 95 -0.15 -6.71 3.55
N PHE A 96 -1.36 -6.16 3.41
CA PHE A 96 -1.91 -5.13 4.28
C PHE A 96 -2.27 -5.61 5.69
N ALA A 97 -2.27 -6.92 5.96
CA ALA A 97 -2.56 -7.48 7.29
C ALA A 97 -1.66 -6.92 8.41
N ASN A 98 -0.43 -6.54 8.06
CA ASN A 98 0.55 -5.96 8.98
C ASN A 98 0.58 -4.43 8.95
N ALA A 99 -0.21 -3.78 8.09
CA ALA A 99 -0.41 -2.34 8.14
C ALA A 99 -1.08 -1.95 9.46
N ARG A 100 -0.72 -0.79 10.00
CA ARG A 100 -1.34 -0.21 11.20
C ARG A 100 -1.71 1.25 10.90
N PRO A 101 -2.68 1.50 10.00
CA PRO A 101 -3.15 2.84 9.74
C PRO A 101 -3.62 3.49 11.05
N THR A 102 -3.26 4.75 11.23
CA THR A 102 -3.71 5.56 12.37
C THR A 102 -4.88 6.45 11.99
N ASN A 103 -5.10 6.66 10.70
CA ASN A 103 -6.14 7.55 10.18
C ASN A 103 -6.78 6.93 8.91
N CYS A 104 -8.11 6.96 8.87
CA CYS A 104 -8.94 6.51 7.76
C CYS A 104 -9.96 7.58 7.32
N TYR A 105 -9.71 8.85 7.67
CA TYR A 105 -10.53 9.99 7.30
C TYR A 105 -10.75 10.00 5.78
N ALA A 106 -12.02 10.04 5.37
CA ALA A 106 -12.46 10.19 3.99
C ALA A 106 -11.87 9.19 2.97
N TRP A 107 -11.40 8.00 3.39
CA TRP A 107 -10.75 7.04 2.48
C TRP A 107 -11.56 6.69 1.23
N PHE A 108 -12.88 6.60 1.31
CA PHE A 108 -13.77 6.33 0.18
C PHE A 108 -14.82 7.42 -0.02
N TYR A 109 -14.53 8.65 0.44
CA TYR A 109 -15.45 9.78 0.34
C TYR A 109 -15.90 10.01 -1.11
N MET A 110 -17.22 10.10 -1.30
CA MET A 110 -17.90 10.34 -2.57
C MET A 110 -17.53 9.34 -3.69
N CYS A 111 -17.09 8.13 -3.34
CA CYS A 111 -16.91 7.03 -4.28
C CYS A 111 -18.26 6.40 -4.65
N ARG A 112 -19.07 7.15 -5.40
CA ARG A 112 -20.47 6.79 -5.72
C ARG A 112 -20.63 5.46 -6.45
N ASP A 113 -19.62 5.06 -7.22
CA ASP A 113 -19.62 3.84 -8.03
C ASP A 113 -18.99 2.64 -7.29
N LEU A 114 -18.53 2.81 -6.05
CA LEU A 114 -17.95 1.73 -5.24
C LEU A 114 -19.01 0.69 -4.92
N THR A 115 -18.79 -0.54 -5.39
CA THR A 115 -19.72 -1.67 -5.20
C THR A 115 -19.08 -2.85 -4.49
N ILE A 116 -17.75 -2.97 -4.56
CA ILE A 116 -17.02 -4.15 -4.09
C ILE A 116 -15.88 -3.70 -3.16
N ILE A 117 -15.78 -4.34 -1.99
CA ILE A 117 -14.64 -4.24 -1.10
C ILE A 117 -14.19 -5.65 -0.76
N GLU A 118 -12.95 -5.99 -1.12
CA GLU A 118 -12.33 -7.29 -0.88
C GLU A 118 -11.19 -7.19 0.13
N GLY A 119 -10.98 -8.26 0.91
CA GLY A 119 -9.85 -8.37 1.83
C GLY A 119 -10.02 -7.59 3.15
N LEU A 120 -11.24 -7.26 3.56
CA LEU A 120 -11.48 -6.54 4.83
C LEU A 120 -10.91 -7.25 6.07
N GLU A 121 -10.70 -8.55 6.01
CA GLU A 121 -9.97 -9.34 7.02
C GLU A 121 -8.49 -8.93 7.18
N TYR A 122 -7.90 -8.28 6.17
CA TYR A 122 -6.53 -7.74 6.21
C TYR A 122 -6.49 -6.27 6.63
N PHE A 123 -7.64 -5.63 6.84
CA PHE A 123 -7.71 -4.25 7.30
C PHE A 123 -7.72 -4.18 8.83
N ASN A 124 -6.52 -4.11 9.43
CA ASN A 124 -6.39 -3.97 10.87
C ASN A 124 -6.65 -2.52 11.32
N THR A 125 -7.75 -2.31 12.05
CA THR A 125 -8.16 -0.99 12.54
C THR A 125 -7.77 -0.70 13.99
N GLU A 126 -6.94 -1.52 14.62
CA GLU A 126 -6.61 -1.42 16.06
C GLU A 126 -5.97 -0.08 16.45
N LYS A 127 -5.25 0.55 15.51
CA LYS A 127 -4.58 1.85 15.72
C LYS A 127 -5.31 3.04 15.10
N VAL A 128 -6.42 2.81 14.39
CA VAL A 128 -7.16 3.88 13.71
C VAL A 128 -7.86 4.75 14.76
N THR A 129 -7.59 6.05 14.74
CA THR A 129 -8.20 7.03 15.64
C THR A 129 -9.31 7.84 14.99
N ASP A 130 -9.37 7.87 13.66
CA ASP A 130 -10.39 8.57 12.90
C ASP A 130 -10.83 7.78 11.66
N MET A 131 -12.14 7.62 11.50
CA MET A 131 -12.81 7.01 10.34
C MET A 131 -13.91 7.93 9.79
N THR A 132 -13.89 9.20 10.16
CA THR A 132 -14.93 10.18 9.78
C THR A 132 -15.02 10.26 8.26
N GLY A 133 -16.24 10.16 7.74
CA GLY A 133 -16.51 10.23 6.30
C GLY A 133 -15.93 9.08 5.46
N MET A 134 -15.39 8.01 6.07
CA MET A 134 -14.70 6.93 5.35
C MET A 134 -15.54 6.34 4.20
N PHE A 135 -16.85 6.18 4.38
CA PHE A 135 -17.78 5.66 3.38
C PHE A 135 -18.87 6.66 2.98
N ASP A 136 -18.72 7.94 3.33
CA ASP A 136 -19.74 8.94 3.03
C ASP A 136 -19.85 9.16 1.51
N GLY A 137 -21.07 9.25 0.99
CA GLY A 137 -21.33 9.34 -0.45
C GLY A 137 -21.08 8.06 -1.27
N CYS A 138 -20.78 6.91 -0.66
CA CYS A 138 -20.68 5.61 -1.34
C CYS A 138 -22.05 5.02 -1.72
N SER A 139 -22.81 5.70 -2.58
CA SER A 139 -24.22 5.37 -2.86
C SER A 139 -24.48 3.99 -3.48
N SER A 140 -23.49 3.40 -4.18
CA SER A 140 -23.62 2.06 -4.78
C SER A 140 -23.18 0.92 -3.86
N LEU A 141 -22.61 1.21 -2.69
CA LEU A 141 -22.15 0.20 -1.74
C LEU A 141 -23.33 -0.26 -0.88
N THR A 142 -24.00 -1.32 -1.32
CA THR A 142 -25.25 -1.81 -0.70
C THR A 142 -25.04 -2.73 0.51
N SER A 143 -23.83 -3.28 0.68
CA SER A 143 -23.50 -4.17 1.78
C SER A 143 -22.04 -4.00 2.19
N LEU A 144 -21.78 -4.00 3.51
CA LEU A 144 -20.45 -3.96 4.07
C LEU A 144 -20.42 -4.79 5.36
N ASP A 145 -19.58 -5.82 5.40
CA ASP A 145 -19.30 -6.57 6.63
C ASP A 145 -18.15 -5.91 7.39
N VAL A 146 -18.47 -5.25 8.51
CA VAL A 146 -17.52 -4.56 9.39
C VAL A 146 -17.19 -5.35 10.66
N SER A 147 -17.47 -6.66 10.69
CA SER A 147 -17.24 -7.49 11.88
C SER A 147 -15.79 -7.44 12.40
N ASN A 148 -14.83 -7.31 11.48
CA ASN A 148 -13.40 -7.18 11.76
C ASN A 148 -12.96 -5.79 12.25
N PHE A 149 -13.85 -4.79 12.26
CA PHE A 149 -13.47 -3.46 12.73
C PHE A 149 -13.34 -3.47 14.25
N GLU A 150 -12.17 -3.06 14.69
CA GLU A 150 -11.84 -2.82 16.09
C GLU A 150 -12.36 -1.46 16.50
N SER A 151 -13.58 -1.46 17.02
CA SER A 151 -14.12 -0.31 17.73
C SER A 151 -13.48 -0.20 19.11
N THR A 152 -13.24 1.02 19.59
CA THR A 152 -12.68 1.32 20.92
C THR A 152 -13.35 0.59 22.09
N TYR A 153 -14.63 0.22 21.95
CA TYR A 153 -15.38 -0.53 22.97
C TYR A 153 -14.92 -1.99 23.12
N LYS A 154 -14.44 -2.63 22.04
CA LYS A 154 -13.89 -4.00 22.07
C LYS A 154 -12.50 -4.04 22.73
N LYS A 155 -11.77 -2.92 22.76
CA LYS A 155 -10.47 -2.82 23.42
C LYS A 155 -10.60 -2.96 24.94
N CYS A 156 -11.59 -2.30 25.55
CA CYS A 156 -11.81 -2.42 27.00
C CYS A 156 -12.19 -3.84 27.45
N LEU A 157 -12.74 -4.68 26.56
CA LEU A 157 -13.25 -6.01 26.91
C LEU A 157 -12.28 -7.17 26.61
N ARG A 158 -11.09 -6.90 26.06
CA ARG A 158 -10.07 -7.93 25.76
C ARG A 158 -8.79 -7.80 26.59
N GLU A 159 -8.75 -6.83 27.50
CA GLU A 159 -7.68 -6.67 28.49
C GLU A 159 -8.09 -7.20 29.89
N GLU A 160 -9.13 -8.04 29.97
CA GLU A 160 -9.50 -8.84 31.16
C GLU A 160 -9.45 -10.34 30.83
#